data_AF-A0A9P7GQL5-F1
#
_entry.id   AF-A0A9P7GQL5-F1
#
_cell.length_a   1.000
_cell.length_b   1.000
_cell.length_c   1.000
_cell.angle_alpha   90.00
_cell.angle_beta   90.00
_cell.angle_gamma   90.00
#
_symmetry.space_group_name_H-M   'P 1'
#
loop_
_entity.id
_entity.type
_entity.pdbx_description
1 polymer ?
#
loop_
_entity_poly.entity_id
_entity_poly.type
_entity_poly.pdbx_seq_one_letter_code
_entity_poly.pdbx_strand_id
1 'polypeptide(L)'
;MDPTTRNMSIGTKTEISASNFETDVESVRTEPNFRLYRLIDSTRLGLTILGLAAGLTILGVSADALAVYNATYVPQDWFLQLWPANFDMRPTVALVVGSALVVVANLISLIVGKIPAARGNAAVKAGVRFAPPAIALIAAIIAMSFFYGVNASTTNDSLQSWTCRWKDVTMNVQPHFGTLCKQSRAGVGLSVMLVPVEAIILGLAVYQFTLERRFNLNAHGPGRKTGSPALS
;
A
#
# COMPACT_ATOMS: atom_id res chain seq x y z
N MET A 1 -21.67 -40.26 83.39
CA MET A 1 -22.52 -39.81 82.27
C MET A 1 -21.59 -39.45 81.11
N ASP A 2 -21.25 -40.45 80.29
CA ASP A 2 -20.84 -40.33 78.88
C ASP A 2 -22.12 -40.47 78.01
N PRO A 3 -22.19 -40.16 76.69
CA PRO A 3 -21.13 -40.01 75.68
C PRO A 3 -21.26 -38.63 74.94
N THR A 4 -20.54 -38.24 73.86
CA THR A 4 -20.90 -38.50 72.45
C THR A 4 -19.95 -37.77 71.47
N THR A 5 -19.39 -38.58 70.55
CA THR A 5 -19.22 -38.37 69.09
C THR A 5 -18.48 -37.19 68.47
N ARG A 6 -17.40 -37.56 67.73
CA ARG A 6 -16.88 -36.96 66.50
C ARG A 6 -18.01 -36.53 65.54
N ASN A 7 -17.80 -35.45 64.79
CA ASN A 7 -18.10 -35.47 63.36
C ASN A 7 -17.21 -34.47 62.60
N MET A 8 -16.42 -35.05 61.70
CA MET A 8 -15.66 -34.41 60.64
C MET A 8 -16.64 -34.15 59.50
N SER A 9 -16.90 -32.89 59.17
CA SER A 9 -17.59 -32.53 57.92
C SER A 9 -16.52 -32.14 56.90
N ILE A 10 -16.23 -33.08 56.01
CA ILE A 10 -15.64 -32.83 54.70
C ILE A 10 -16.73 -32.13 53.88
N GLY A 11 -16.63 -30.82 53.75
CA GLY A 11 -17.38 -30.04 52.77
C GLY A 11 -16.43 -29.68 51.64
N THR A 12 -16.35 -30.53 50.62
CA THR A 12 -15.66 -30.25 49.36
C THR A 12 -16.20 -28.96 48.75
N LYS A 13 -15.47 -27.86 48.90
CA LYS A 13 -15.67 -26.66 48.10
C LYS A 13 -15.04 -26.90 46.72
N THR A 14 -15.61 -27.81 45.96
CA THR A 14 -15.40 -27.92 44.52
C THR A 14 -16.35 -26.96 43.82
N GLU A 15 -16.21 -25.67 44.11
CA GLU A 15 -16.45 -24.65 43.09
C GLU A 15 -15.18 -24.58 42.26
N ILE A 16 -14.94 -25.65 41.49
CA ILE A 16 -13.97 -25.63 40.41
C ILE A 16 -14.59 -24.72 39.34
N SER A 17 -14.36 -23.42 39.51
CA SER A 17 -13.67 -22.59 38.54
C SER A 17 -14.00 -22.87 37.06
N ALA A 18 -15.28 -22.96 36.72
CA ALA A 18 -15.73 -22.92 35.32
C ALA A 18 -15.43 -21.55 34.67
N SER A 19 -15.29 -20.49 35.48
CA SER A 19 -14.96 -19.14 35.02
C SER A 19 -13.52 -18.98 34.52
N ASN A 20 -12.53 -19.64 35.14
CA ASN A 20 -11.14 -19.54 34.67
C ASN A 20 -10.88 -20.45 33.47
N PHE A 21 -11.67 -21.51 33.28
CA PHE A 21 -11.58 -22.34 32.08
C PHE A 21 -12.14 -21.61 30.85
N GLU A 22 -13.30 -20.95 30.97
CA GLU A 22 -13.88 -20.16 29.86
C GLU A 22 -12.95 -19.03 29.38
N THR A 23 -12.20 -18.42 30.31
CA THR A 23 -11.21 -17.38 29.98
C THR A 23 -9.99 -17.96 29.26
N ASP A 24 -9.63 -19.22 29.52
CA ASP A 24 -8.49 -19.89 28.90
C ASP A 24 -8.81 -20.50 27.52
N VAL A 25 -10.08 -20.87 27.26
CA VAL A 25 -10.50 -21.28 25.91
C VAL A 25 -10.65 -20.07 24.98
N GLU A 26 -11.09 -18.92 25.51
CA GLU A 26 -11.14 -17.65 24.78
C GLU A 26 -9.72 -17.09 24.54
N SER A 27 -8.79 -17.23 25.50
CA SER A 27 -7.39 -16.78 25.37
C SER A 27 -6.65 -17.52 24.24
N VAL A 28 -6.84 -18.83 24.12
CA VAL A 28 -6.22 -19.66 23.07
C VAL A 28 -6.82 -19.38 21.69
N ARG A 29 -8.11 -19.00 21.60
CA ARG A 29 -8.75 -18.67 20.31
C ARG A 29 -8.48 -17.23 19.86
N THR A 30 -8.08 -16.35 20.77
CA THR A 30 -7.78 -14.94 20.48
C THR A 30 -6.32 -14.71 20.03
N GLU A 31 -5.38 -15.53 20.50
CA GLU A 31 -3.96 -15.47 20.11
C GLU A 31 -3.66 -15.56 18.60
N PRO A 32 -4.21 -16.53 17.82
CA PRO A 32 -3.87 -16.66 16.41
C PRO A 32 -4.32 -15.46 15.58
N ASN A 33 -5.47 -14.86 15.93
CA ASN A 33 -6.04 -13.73 15.20
C ASN A 33 -5.23 -12.45 15.41
N PHE A 34 -4.71 -12.22 16.62
CA PHE A 34 -3.87 -11.06 16.92
C PHE A 34 -2.51 -11.10 16.20
N ARG A 35 -1.86 -12.28 16.18
CA ARG A 35 -0.59 -12.49 15.46
C ARG A 35 -0.77 -12.27 13.95
N LEU A 36 -1.86 -12.78 13.37
CA LEU A 36 -2.19 -12.56 11.97
C LEU A 36 -2.44 -11.07 11.67
N TYR A 37 -3.16 -10.37 12.55
CA TYR A 37 -3.41 -8.93 12.40
C TYR A 37 -2.11 -8.12 12.36
N ARG A 38 -1.20 -8.41 13.30
CA ARG A 38 0.10 -7.74 13.39
C ARG A 38 0.99 -8.05 12.20
N LEU A 39 0.95 -9.29 11.70
CA LEU A 39 1.68 -9.69 10.49
C LEU A 39 1.18 -8.92 9.27
N ILE A 40 -0.14 -8.82 9.09
CA ILE A 40 -0.74 -8.10 7.96
C ILE A 40 -0.44 -6.61 8.05
N ASP A 41 -0.53 -6.02 9.24
CA ASP A 41 -0.22 -4.61 9.44
C ASP A 41 1.25 -4.30 9.15
N SER A 42 2.17 -5.12 9.67
CA SER A 42 3.61 -5.01 9.38
C SER A 42 3.91 -5.19 7.90
N THR A 43 3.25 -6.15 7.24
CA THR A 43 3.41 -6.42 5.80
C THR A 43 2.92 -5.22 4.99
N ARG A 44 1.72 -4.71 5.29
CA ARG A 44 1.16 -3.54 4.63
C ARG A 44 2.07 -2.32 4.79
N LEU A 45 2.59 -2.07 5.99
CA LEU A 45 3.52 -0.98 6.25
C LEU A 45 4.84 -1.15 5.47
N GLY A 46 5.40 -2.37 5.45
CA GLY A 46 6.59 -2.69 4.67
C GLY A 46 6.39 -2.46 3.17
N LEU A 47 5.28 -2.95 2.59
CA LEU A 47 4.95 -2.70 1.18
C LEU A 47 4.73 -1.21 0.89
N THR A 48 4.10 -0.46 1.80
CA THR A 48 3.88 0.99 1.62
C THR A 48 5.21 1.74 1.57
N ILE A 49 6.18 1.38 2.42
CA ILE A 49 7.53 1.97 2.39
C ILE A 49 8.26 1.59 1.10
N LEU A 50 8.15 0.33 0.67
CA LEU A 50 8.73 -0.14 -0.58
C LEU A 50 8.13 0.61 -1.79
N GLY A 51 6.81 0.77 -1.83
CA GLY A 51 6.10 1.54 -2.85
C GLY A 51 6.49 3.01 -2.85
N LEU A 52 6.69 3.62 -1.68
CA LEU A 52 7.19 4.99 -1.56
C LEU A 52 8.61 5.13 -2.15
N ALA A 53 9.52 4.22 -1.79
CA ALA A 53 10.89 4.24 -2.30
C ALA A 53 10.95 4.01 -3.81
N ALA A 54 10.15 3.08 -4.33
CA ALA A 54 9.99 2.87 -5.76
C ALA A 54 9.40 4.11 -6.45
N GLY A 55 8.36 4.73 -5.89
CA GLY A 55 7.78 5.97 -6.41
C GLY A 55 8.78 7.12 -6.48
N LEU A 56 9.58 7.33 -5.43
CA LEU A 56 10.61 8.37 -5.40
C LEU A 56 11.72 8.14 -6.43
N THR A 57 12.15 6.89 -6.60
CA THR A 57 13.18 6.56 -7.61
C THR A 57 12.65 6.76 -9.02
N ILE A 58 11.42 6.31 -9.32
CA ILE A 58 10.77 6.54 -10.63
C ILE A 58 10.63 8.05 -10.89
N LEU A 59 10.15 8.81 -9.91
CA LEU A 59 9.98 10.25 -10.03
C LEU A 59 11.33 10.93 -10.28
N GLY A 60 12.37 10.55 -9.54
CA GLY A 60 13.72 11.10 -9.69
C GLY A 60 14.30 10.85 -11.08
N VAL A 61 14.28 9.60 -11.56
CA VAL A 61 14.86 9.26 -12.88
C VAL A 61 14.07 9.86 -14.04
N SER A 62 12.75 9.95 -13.92
CA SER A 62 11.90 10.52 -14.98
C SER A 62 11.97 12.05 -14.99
N ALA A 63 12.06 12.69 -13.82
CA ALA A 63 12.27 14.14 -13.71
C ALA A 63 13.66 14.56 -14.21
N ASP A 64 14.72 13.81 -13.87
CA ASP A 64 16.08 14.07 -14.37
C ASP A 64 16.13 13.98 -15.91
N ALA A 65 15.53 12.93 -16.49
CA ALA A 65 15.45 12.78 -17.94
C ALA A 65 14.72 13.95 -18.61
N LEU A 66 13.63 14.43 -18.01
CA LEU A 66 12.86 15.57 -18.53
C LEU A 66 13.63 16.90 -18.37
N ALA A 67 14.36 17.06 -17.27
CA ALA A 67 15.22 18.22 -17.04
C ALA A 67 16.36 18.30 -18.06
N VAL A 68 17.03 17.17 -18.34
CA VAL A 68 18.07 17.09 -19.36
C VAL A 68 17.51 17.36 -20.75
N TYR A 69 16.33 16.82 -21.08
CA TYR A 69 15.67 17.14 -22.34
C TYR A 69 15.44 18.65 -22.45
N ASN A 70 14.83 19.27 -21.45
CA ASN A 70 14.53 20.71 -21.49
C ASN A 70 15.80 21.58 -21.57
N ALA A 71 16.89 21.16 -20.92
CA ALA A 71 18.16 21.87 -20.94
C ALA A 71 18.93 21.74 -22.28
N THR A 72 18.70 20.65 -23.03
CA THR A 72 19.43 20.34 -24.27
C THR A 72 18.54 20.42 -25.52
N TYR A 73 17.27 20.79 -25.33
CA TYR A 73 16.33 21.01 -26.41
C TYR A 73 16.68 22.29 -27.16
N VAL A 74 16.88 22.17 -28.46
CA VAL A 74 17.13 23.29 -29.37
C VAL A 74 16.00 23.32 -30.40
N PRO A 75 15.31 24.46 -30.58
CA PRO A 75 14.23 24.57 -31.57
C PRO A 75 14.70 24.31 -33.00
N GLN A 76 13.75 23.95 -33.86
CA GLN A 76 13.96 23.51 -35.25
C GLN A 76 14.68 24.53 -36.14
N ASP A 77 14.68 25.81 -35.75
CA ASP A 77 15.32 26.90 -36.47
C ASP A 77 16.85 26.80 -36.50
N TRP A 78 17.43 25.99 -35.60
CA TRP A 78 18.85 25.69 -35.57
C TRP A 78 19.11 24.26 -36.07
N PHE A 79 19.99 24.09 -37.05
CA PHE A 79 20.34 22.80 -37.68
C PHE A 79 21.06 21.79 -36.76
N LEU A 80 21.13 22.01 -35.44
CA LEU A 80 21.74 21.12 -34.44
C LEU A 80 20.66 20.40 -33.62
N GLN A 81 19.79 19.65 -34.28
CA GLN A 81 18.73 18.91 -33.61
C GLN A 81 19.29 17.66 -32.93
N LEU A 82 19.49 17.75 -31.63
CA LEU A 82 19.92 16.62 -30.80
C LEU A 82 18.76 15.64 -30.50
N TRP A 83 17.53 16.15 -30.56
CA TRP A 83 16.30 15.42 -30.30
C TRP A 83 15.40 15.42 -31.55
N PRO A 84 14.60 14.37 -31.78
CA PRO A 84 13.66 14.30 -32.90
C PRO A 84 12.60 15.41 -32.83
N ALA A 85 12.17 15.90 -33.99
CA ALA A 85 11.09 16.90 -34.09
C ALA A 85 9.74 16.36 -33.57
N ASN A 86 9.42 15.10 -33.85
CA ASN A 86 8.21 14.42 -33.40
C ASN A 86 8.55 13.47 -32.26
N PHE A 87 8.51 13.99 -31.04
CA PHE A 87 8.86 13.23 -29.84
C PHE A 87 7.66 12.97 -28.98
N ASP A 88 7.41 11.70 -28.63
CA ASP A 88 6.31 11.38 -27.74
C ASP A 88 6.73 11.48 -26.27
N MET A 89 6.35 12.60 -25.64
CA MET A 89 6.59 12.87 -24.22
C MET A 89 5.54 12.29 -23.29
N ARG A 90 4.41 11.80 -23.81
CA ARG A 90 3.27 11.38 -22.99
C ARG A 90 3.63 10.25 -22.03
N PRO A 91 4.42 9.22 -22.41
CA PRO A 91 4.83 8.16 -21.49
C PRO A 91 5.68 8.68 -20.34
N THR A 92 6.64 9.58 -20.60
CA THR A 92 7.51 10.16 -19.57
C THR A 92 6.73 11.07 -18.64
N VAL A 93 5.84 11.91 -19.16
CA VAL A 93 4.98 12.77 -18.35
C VAL A 93 4.03 11.93 -17.49
N ALA A 94 3.46 10.86 -18.03
CA ALA A 94 2.61 9.93 -17.27
C ALA A 94 3.38 9.25 -16.14
N LEU A 95 4.65 8.87 -16.36
CA LEU A 95 5.53 8.34 -15.31
C LEU A 95 5.81 9.37 -14.21
N VAL A 96 6.12 10.61 -14.56
CA VAL A 96 6.35 11.70 -13.58
C VAL A 96 5.09 11.94 -12.75
N VAL A 97 3.95 12.19 -13.40
CA VAL A 97 2.69 12.49 -12.71
C VAL A 97 2.21 11.29 -11.89
N GLY A 98 2.25 10.09 -12.46
CA GLY A 98 1.84 8.85 -11.79
C GLY A 98 2.69 8.55 -10.55
N SER A 99 4.01 8.63 -10.68
CA SER A 99 4.92 8.42 -9.54
C SER A 99 4.78 9.50 -8.46
N ALA A 100 4.55 10.76 -8.82
CA ALA A 100 4.26 11.81 -7.86
C ALA A 100 2.98 11.53 -7.06
N LEU A 101 1.90 11.08 -7.72
CA LEU A 101 0.66 10.70 -7.05
C LEU A 101 0.87 9.50 -6.11
N VAL A 102 1.64 8.49 -6.52
CA VAL A 102 1.97 7.34 -5.67
C VAL A 102 2.78 7.77 -4.44
N VAL A 103 3.78 8.64 -4.61
CA VAL A 103 4.57 9.18 -3.49
C VAL A 103 3.67 9.90 -2.49
N VAL A 104 2.81 10.80 -2.96
CA VAL A 104 1.89 11.55 -2.10
C VAL A 104 0.91 10.61 -1.39
N ALA A 105 0.33 9.64 -2.10
CA ALA A 105 -0.61 8.68 -1.52
C ALA A 105 0.05 7.78 -0.47
N ASN A 106 1.25 7.27 -0.72
CA ASN A 106 1.99 6.46 0.24
C ASN A 106 2.44 7.28 1.46
N LEU A 107 2.85 8.55 1.27
CA LEU A 107 3.13 9.46 2.38
C LEU A 107 1.89 9.70 3.26
N ILE A 108 0.74 9.98 2.65
CA ILE A 108 -0.54 10.15 3.38
C ILE A 108 -0.86 8.87 4.16
N SER A 109 -0.71 7.70 3.56
CA SER A 109 -0.93 6.41 4.25
C SER A 109 -0.09 6.26 5.51
N LEU A 110 1.19 6.65 5.45
CA LEU A 110 2.12 6.55 6.57
C LEU A 110 1.85 7.60 7.66
N ILE A 111 1.52 8.84 7.27
CA ILE A 111 1.30 9.94 8.19
C ILE A 111 -0.01 9.76 8.94
N VAL A 112 -1.11 9.48 8.24
CA VAL A 112 -2.43 9.44 8.87
C VAL A 112 -2.56 8.24 9.83
N GLY A 113 -1.82 7.16 9.60
CA GLY A 113 -1.70 6.05 10.56
C GLY A 113 -1.17 6.47 11.95
N LYS A 114 -0.49 7.62 12.05
CA LYS A 114 0.05 8.16 13.30
C LYS A 114 -0.86 9.18 13.98
N ILE A 115 -1.94 9.62 13.33
CA ILE A 115 -2.82 10.67 13.86
C ILE A 115 -3.95 10.05 14.69
N PRO A 116 -3.96 10.17 16.03
CA PRO A 116 -5.03 9.64 16.87
C PRO A 116 -6.38 10.33 16.64
N ALA A 117 -6.39 11.57 16.13
CA ALA A 117 -7.58 12.37 15.86
C ALA A 117 -8.48 11.81 14.74
N ALA A 118 -7.95 10.96 13.84
CA ALA A 118 -8.74 10.34 12.78
C ALA A 118 -9.66 9.20 13.27
N ARG A 119 -9.65 8.88 14.58
CA ARG A 119 -10.36 7.73 15.18
C ARG A 119 -11.84 7.97 15.47
N GLY A 120 -12.32 9.22 15.46
CA GLY A 120 -13.67 9.55 15.93
C GLY A 120 -14.82 9.21 14.97
N ASN A 121 -14.56 9.13 13.66
CA ASN A 121 -15.60 8.88 12.65
C ASN A 121 -15.24 7.64 11.80
N ALA A 122 -16.12 6.63 11.81
CA ALA A 122 -15.94 5.38 11.07
C ALA A 122 -15.79 5.60 9.55
N ALA A 123 -16.51 6.56 8.98
CA ALA A 123 -16.42 6.90 7.55
C ALA A 123 -15.06 7.52 7.21
N VAL A 124 -14.54 8.40 8.06
CA VAL A 124 -13.21 9.01 7.89
C VAL A 124 -12.12 7.95 8.02
N LYS A 125 -12.23 7.06 9.02
CA LYS A 125 -11.31 5.93 9.22
C LYS A 125 -11.27 5.00 8.01
N ALA A 126 -12.43 4.69 7.42
CA ALA A 126 -12.51 3.89 6.20
C ALA A 126 -11.88 4.64 5.02
N GLY A 127 -12.24 5.90 4.80
CA GLY A 127 -11.69 6.72 3.71
C GLY A 127 -10.17 6.81 3.75
N VAL A 128 -9.59 7.10 4.92
CA VAL A 128 -8.13 7.15 5.14
C VAL A 128 -7.45 5.80 4.88
N ARG A 129 -8.13 4.68 5.16
CA ARG A 129 -7.55 3.34 4.97
C ARG A 129 -7.48 2.95 3.50
N PHE A 130 -8.48 3.34 2.71
CA PHE A 130 -8.68 2.84 1.34
C PHE A 130 -8.34 3.84 0.24
N ALA A 131 -8.62 5.14 0.45
CA ALA A 131 -8.44 6.13 -0.60
C ALA A 131 -6.98 6.25 -1.06
N PRO A 132 -5.97 6.33 -0.16
CA PRO A 132 -4.59 6.43 -0.60
C PRO A 132 -4.11 5.26 -1.47
N PRO A 133 -4.22 3.96 -1.07
CA PRO A 133 -3.77 2.86 -1.92
C PRO A 133 -4.61 2.72 -3.20
N ALA A 134 -5.89 3.12 -3.19
CA ALA A 134 -6.69 3.15 -4.41
C ALA A 134 -6.18 4.22 -5.41
N ILE A 135 -5.88 5.43 -4.92
CA ILE A 135 -5.31 6.50 -5.75
C ILE A 135 -3.95 6.08 -6.30
N ALA A 136 -3.08 5.50 -5.47
CA ALA A 136 -1.76 5.00 -5.88
C ALA A 136 -1.88 3.91 -6.95
N LEU A 137 -2.79 2.94 -6.77
CA LEU A 137 -3.05 1.89 -7.75
C LEU A 137 -3.55 2.46 -9.08
N ILE A 138 -4.53 3.37 -9.05
CA ILE A 138 -5.06 4.00 -10.27
C ILE A 138 -3.95 4.78 -10.99
N ALA A 139 -3.15 5.56 -10.26
CA ALA A 139 -2.03 6.29 -10.83
C ALA A 139 -0.99 5.36 -11.46
N ALA A 140 -0.63 4.26 -10.80
CA ALA A 140 0.30 3.26 -11.32
C ALA A 140 -0.24 2.57 -12.58
N ILE A 141 -1.53 2.22 -12.61
CA ILE A 141 -2.19 1.65 -13.80
C ILE A 141 -2.16 2.64 -14.95
N ILE A 142 -2.54 3.90 -14.73
CA ILE A 142 -2.54 4.93 -15.78
C ILE A 142 -1.13 5.11 -16.34
N ALA A 143 -0.12 5.28 -15.49
CA ALA A 143 1.28 5.41 -15.92
C ALA A 143 1.73 4.20 -16.76
N MET A 144 1.41 2.99 -16.31
CA MET A 144 1.71 1.74 -17.02
C MET A 144 0.97 1.64 -18.37
N SER A 145 -0.31 2.02 -18.42
CA SER A 145 -1.11 2.01 -19.64
C SER A 145 -0.60 2.99 -20.69
N PHE A 146 -0.15 4.19 -20.30
CA PHE A 146 0.46 5.12 -21.25
C PHE A 146 1.77 4.60 -21.83
N PHE A 147 2.53 3.84 -21.05
CA PHE A 147 3.79 3.28 -21.51
C PHE A 147 3.61 2.04 -22.41
N TYR A 148 2.74 1.09 -22.05
CA TYR A 148 2.59 -0.19 -22.77
C TYR A 148 1.29 -0.33 -23.59
N GLY A 149 0.20 0.30 -23.16
CA GLY A 149 -1.15 0.03 -23.70
C GLY A 149 -1.63 1.04 -24.74
N VAL A 150 -1.31 2.33 -24.57
CA VAL A 150 -1.85 3.41 -25.41
C VAL A 150 -0.88 3.82 -26.51
N ASN A 151 0.41 3.58 -26.33
CA ASN A 151 1.42 4.20 -27.18
C ASN A 151 2.61 3.31 -27.52
N ALA A 152 2.31 2.07 -27.92
CA ALA A 152 3.22 1.26 -28.74
C ALA A 152 3.30 1.83 -30.17
N SER A 153 3.50 3.15 -30.30
CA SER A 153 3.63 3.82 -31.58
C SER A 153 4.95 3.37 -32.21
N THR A 154 4.85 2.74 -33.38
CA THR A 154 6.01 2.30 -34.17
C THR A 154 6.60 3.43 -35.01
N THR A 155 5.96 4.60 -35.04
CA THR A 155 6.33 5.73 -35.90
C THR A 155 7.02 6.88 -35.18
N ASN A 156 6.77 7.08 -33.88
CA ASN A 156 7.38 8.17 -33.10
C ASN A 156 8.31 7.61 -32.02
N ASP A 157 9.51 8.19 -31.92
CA ASP A 157 10.43 7.85 -30.84
C ASP A 157 10.00 8.49 -29.52
N SER A 158 10.05 7.69 -28.44
CA SER A 158 9.89 8.15 -27.06
C SER A 158 11.25 8.51 -26.45
N LEU A 159 11.24 9.18 -25.30
CA LEU A 159 12.48 9.52 -24.58
C LEU A 159 13.33 8.28 -24.29
N GLN A 160 12.71 7.19 -23.89
CA GLN A 160 13.42 5.94 -23.64
C GLN A 160 13.95 5.31 -24.93
N SER A 161 13.15 5.22 -26.00
CA SER A 161 13.63 4.55 -27.23
C SER A 161 14.76 5.33 -27.89
N TRP A 162 14.70 6.67 -27.87
CA TRP A 162 15.73 7.53 -28.41
C TRP A 162 17.03 7.45 -27.60
N THR A 163 16.97 7.66 -26.29
CA THR A 163 18.16 7.60 -25.43
C THR A 163 18.83 6.23 -25.48
N CYS A 164 18.04 5.15 -25.58
CA CYS A 164 18.58 3.80 -25.73
C CYS A 164 19.13 3.49 -27.13
N ARG A 165 18.61 4.10 -28.20
CA ARG A 165 19.18 3.97 -29.55
C ARG A 165 20.59 4.56 -29.61
N TRP A 166 20.80 5.68 -28.93
CA TRP A 166 22.09 6.40 -28.90
C TRP A 166 22.95 6.07 -27.68
N LYS A 167 22.67 4.97 -26.97
CA LYS A 167 23.36 4.60 -25.72
C LYS A 167 24.87 4.45 -25.83
N ASP A 168 25.35 4.09 -27.02
CA ASP A 168 26.77 3.82 -27.30
C ASP A 168 27.53 5.07 -27.75
N VAL A 169 26.84 6.19 -27.97
CA VAL A 169 27.48 7.47 -28.26
C VAL A 169 27.96 8.09 -26.96
N THR A 170 29.29 8.14 -26.79
CA THR A 170 29.94 8.77 -25.65
C THR A 170 29.95 10.28 -25.83
N MET A 171 29.25 10.99 -24.94
CA MET A 171 29.28 12.45 -24.87
C MET A 171 30.00 12.89 -23.61
N ASN A 172 30.90 13.87 -23.75
CA ASN A 172 31.60 14.51 -22.62
C ASN A 172 30.77 15.62 -21.97
N VAL A 173 29.66 15.99 -22.60
CA VAL A 173 28.69 16.99 -22.13
C VAL A 173 27.30 16.34 -22.14
N GLN A 174 26.36 16.87 -21.35
CA GLN A 174 24.98 16.39 -21.40
C GLN A 174 24.41 16.52 -22.82
N PRO A 175 23.55 15.58 -23.27
CA PRO A 175 22.97 14.45 -22.56
C PRO A 175 23.83 13.18 -22.59
N HIS A 176 24.07 12.57 -21.42
CA HIS A 176 24.73 11.27 -21.32
C HIS A 176 23.74 10.14 -21.65
N PHE A 177 23.53 9.84 -22.94
CA PHE A 177 22.50 8.91 -23.43
C PHE A 177 22.55 7.52 -22.79
N GLY A 178 23.74 6.95 -22.59
CA GLY A 178 23.91 5.65 -21.94
C GLY A 178 23.39 5.61 -20.50
N THR A 179 23.59 6.70 -19.74
CA THR A 179 23.09 6.82 -18.36
C THR A 179 21.58 7.00 -18.35
N LEU A 180 21.06 7.89 -19.20
CA LEU A 180 19.62 8.14 -19.33
C LEU A 180 18.86 6.87 -19.72
N CYS A 181 19.38 6.07 -20.66
CA CYS A 181 18.76 4.81 -21.05
C CYS A 181 18.68 3.79 -19.88
N LYS A 182 19.73 3.69 -19.06
CA LYS A 182 19.74 2.80 -17.89
C LYS A 182 18.74 3.27 -16.85
N GLN A 183 18.73 4.57 -16.56
CA GLN A 183 17.80 5.19 -15.61
C GLN A 183 16.34 5.05 -16.06
N SER A 184 16.02 5.32 -17.33
CA SER A 184 14.66 5.18 -17.85
C SER A 184 14.18 3.74 -17.81
N ARG A 185 15.05 2.77 -18.18
CA ARG A 185 14.72 1.33 -18.10
C ARG A 185 14.46 0.88 -16.66
N ALA A 186 15.24 1.39 -15.71
CA ALA A 186 15.01 1.13 -14.28
C ALA A 186 13.68 1.72 -13.81
N GLY A 187 13.37 2.98 -14.18
CA GLY A 187 12.11 3.65 -13.84
C GLY A 187 10.89 2.90 -14.36
N VAL A 188 10.92 2.45 -15.62
CA VAL A 188 9.82 1.65 -16.18
C VAL A 188 9.70 0.30 -15.50
N GLY A 189 10.81 -0.39 -15.26
CA GLY A 189 10.81 -1.67 -14.55
C GLY A 189 10.19 -1.57 -13.15
N LEU A 190 10.54 -0.52 -12.40
CA LEU A 190 9.94 -0.24 -11.10
C LEU A 190 8.46 0.12 -11.21
N SER A 191 8.06 0.88 -12.23
CA SER A 191 6.64 1.20 -12.48
C SER A 191 5.80 -0.04 -12.74
N VAL A 192 6.33 -1.05 -13.44
CA VAL A 192 5.64 -2.32 -13.66
C VAL A 192 5.42 -3.05 -12.34
N MET A 193 6.45 -3.09 -11.49
CA MET A 193 6.38 -3.75 -10.17
C MET A 193 5.48 -3.00 -9.18
N LEU A 194 5.26 -1.70 -9.38
CA LEU A 194 4.42 -0.88 -8.51
C LEU A 194 2.94 -1.29 -8.56
N VAL A 195 2.44 -1.71 -9.73
CA VAL A 195 1.04 -2.13 -9.92
C VAL A 195 0.65 -3.30 -8.99
N PRO A 196 1.35 -4.46 -8.99
CA PRO A 196 1.02 -5.55 -8.07
C PRO A 196 1.28 -5.17 -6.61
N VAL A 197 2.29 -4.35 -6.31
CA VAL A 197 2.55 -3.88 -4.94
C VAL A 197 1.35 -3.09 -4.39
N GLU A 198 0.87 -2.09 -5.12
CA GLU A 198 -0.29 -1.28 -4.71
C GLU A 198 -1.59 -2.11 -4.64
N ALA A 199 -1.75 -3.09 -5.56
CA ALA A 199 -2.88 -4.02 -5.52
C ALA A 199 -2.87 -4.88 -4.25
N ILE A 200 -1.70 -5.38 -3.84
CA ILE A 200 -1.54 -6.14 -2.60
C ILE A 200 -1.84 -5.24 -1.39
N ILE A 201 -1.32 -4.01 -1.35
CA ILE A 201 -1.58 -3.06 -0.25
C ILE A 201 -3.10 -2.83 -0.08
N LEU A 202 -3.80 -2.60 -1.18
CA LEU A 202 -5.27 -2.42 -1.17
C LEU A 202 -5.98 -3.70 -0.74
N GLY A 203 -5.56 -4.87 -1.25
CA GLY A 203 -6.11 -6.17 -0.88
C GLY A 203 -5.96 -6.47 0.62
N LEU A 204 -4.79 -6.20 1.20
CA LEU A 204 -4.55 -6.35 2.63
C LEU A 204 -5.44 -5.40 3.46
N ALA A 205 -5.65 -4.16 2.99
CA ALA A 205 -6.53 -3.21 3.66
C ALA A 205 -8.00 -3.71 3.68
N VAL A 206 -8.48 -4.25 2.55
CA VAL A 206 -9.84 -4.82 2.43
C VAL A 206 -9.97 -6.04 3.32
N TYR A 207 -8.97 -6.92 3.30
CA TYR A 207 -8.98 -8.13 4.11
C TYR A 207 -9.03 -7.80 5.62
N GLN A 208 -8.19 -6.88 6.11
CA GLN A 208 -8.25 -6.40 7.49
C GLN A 208 -9.65 -5.85 7.83
N PHE A 209 -10.22 -5.00 6.99
CA PHE A 209 -11.54 -4.44 7.24
C PHE A 209 -12.65 -5.50 7.29
N THR A 210 -12.60 -6.51 6.42
CA THR A 210 -13.57 -7.60 6.45
C THR A 210 -13.45 -8.47 7.72
N LEU A 211 -12.23 -8.69 8.21
CA LEU A 211 -11.99 -9.37 9.49
C LEU A 211 -12.56 -8.56 10.66
N GLU A 212 -12.23 -7.26 10.74
CA GLU A 212 -12.78 -6.33 11.73
C GLU A 212 -14.32 -6.39 11.76
N ARG A 213 -14.96 -6.37 10.59
CA ARG A 213 -16.42 -6.43 10.48
C ARG A 213 -16.98 -7.78 10.93
N ARG A 214 -16.34 -8.90 10.57
CA ARG A 214 -16.76 -10.24 11.01
C ARG A 214 -16.66 -10.41 12.53
N PHE A 215 -15.58 -9.94 13.15
CA PHE A 215 -15.44 -9.99 14.61
C PHE A 215 -16.47 -9.11 15.32
N ASN A 216 -16.72 -7.89 14.83
CA ASN A 216 -17.74 -7.02 15.41
C ASN A 216 -19.15 -7.61 15.30
N LEU A 217 -19.48 -8.26 14.18
CA LEU A 217 -20.77 -8.93 13.99
C LEU A 217 -20.94 -10.15 14.90
N ASN A 218 -19.89 -10.96 15.06
CA ASN A 218 -19.92 -12.14 15.95
C ASN A 218 -20.03 -11.73 17.42
N ALA A 219 -19.40 -10.62 17.82
CA ALA A 219 -19.53 -10.06 19.17
C ALA A 219 -20.93 -9.49 19.47
N HIS A 220 -21.70 -9.10 18.43
CA HIS A 220 -23.09 -8.63 18.54
C HIS A 220 -24.11 -9.71 18.14
N GLY A 221 -23.74 -10.99 18.15
CA GLY A 221 -24.67 -12.12 17.93
C GLY A 221 -25.88 -12.06 18.88
N PRO A 222 -27.04 -12.63 18.49
CA PRO A 222 -28.35 -12.28 19.02
C PRO A 222 -28.43 -12.44 20.54
N GLY A 223 -28.23 -11.33 21.25
CA GLY A 223 -28.41 -11.23 22.68
C GLY A 223 -29.87 -11.51 23.03
N ARG A 224 -30.11 -12.73 23.52
CA ARG A 224 -30.77 -13.00 24.80
C ARG A 224 -31.99 -12.11 25.05
N LYS A 225 -33.17 -12.60 24.65
CA LYS A 225 -34.45 -12.13 25.18
C LYS A 225 -34.33 -12.08 26.70
N THR A 226 -34.33 -10.87 27.25
CA THR A 226 -34.40 -10.61 28.68
C THR A 226 -35.68 -11.24 29.18
N GLY A 227 -35.58 -12.41 29.81
CA GLY A 227 -36.68 -12.97 30.58
C GLY A 227 -37.03 -11.96 31.66
N SER A 228 -38.23 -11.37 31.56
CA SER A 228 -38.77 -10.53 32.61
C SER A 228 -38.82 -11.34 33.90
N PRO A 229 -38.30 -10.83 35.03
CA PRO A 229 -38.51 -11.49 36.30
C PRO A 229 -40.00 -11.35 36.66
N ALA A 230 -40.67 -12.48 36.84
CA ALA A 230 -41.95 -12.52 37.52
C ALA A 230 -41.74 -12.02 38.95
N LEU A 231 -42.50 -11.00 39.35
CA LEU A 231 -42.67 -10.63 40.75
C LEU A 231 -44.07 -11.07 41.15
N SER A 232 -44.09 -12.08 42.03
CA SER A 232 -45.21 -12.45 42.91
C SER A 232 -45.59 -11.30 43.83
#